data_AF-A0A4V2DS94-F1
#
_entry.id   AF-A0A4V2DS94-F1
#
_cell.length_a   1.000
_cell.length_b   1.000
_cell.length_c   1.000
_cell.angle_alpha   90.00
_cell.angle_beta   90.00
_cell.angle_gamma   90.00
#
_symmetry.space_group_name_H-M   'P 1'
#
loop_
_entity.id
_entity.type
_entity.pdbx_description
1 polymer ?
#
loop_
_entity_poly.entity_id
_entity_poly.type
_entity_poly.pdbx_seq_one_letter_code
_entity_poly.pdbx_strand_id
1 'polypeptide(L)'
;MIKVIFLTIALFVFFELTCHGFALFAARITYNSTMKKAGTSISQTYLKHTFYRLMLILSTVMMNHLYIELVLIETDQSVRFAWSFLFIICIVSTVLWLNALVVRSVLREQNHQQSVSAVFKHKISYIMWHFRDFYDICHTQSYLKKSKWINRILSVLAFILLFMDLQLLFNIAHS
;
A
#
# COMPACT_ATOMS: atom_id res chain seq x y z
N MET A 1 -9.07 9.67 -26.57
CA MET A 1 -9.33 10.23 -25.22
C MET A 1 -10.55 9.61 -24.53
N ILE A 2 -11.79 9.77 -25.03
CA ILE A 2 -13.01 9.22 -24.37
C ILE A 2 -12.93 7.70 -24.13
N LYS A 3 -12.48 6.93 -25.15
CA LYS A 3 -12.27 5.48 -25.03
C LYS A 3 -11.27 5.11 -23.92
N VAL A 4 -10.19 5.87 -23.78
CA VAL A 4 -9.16 5.67 -22.74
C VAL A 4 -9.76 5.94 -21.37
N ILE A 5 -10.47 7.05 -21.20
CA ILE A 5 -11.14 7.39 -19.93
C ILE A 5 -12.10 6.28 -19.50
N PHE A 6 -12.94 5.79 -20.42
CA PHE A 6 -13.88 4.72 -20.11
C PHE A 6 -13.17 3.42 -19.70
N LEU A 7 -12.12 3.04 -20.42
CA LEU A 7 -11.31 1.86 -20.11
C LEU A 7 -10.62 2.00 -18.75
N THR A 8 -10.04 3.17 -18.45
CA THR A 8 -9.41 3.47 -17.15
C THR A 8 -10.43 3.31 -16.02
N ILE A 9 -11.63 3.88 -16.15
CA ILE A 9 -12.67 3.78 -15.12
C ILE A 9 -13.08 2.32 -14.92
N ALA A 10 -13.33 1.57 -16.00
CA ALA A 10 -13.74 0.18 -15.92
C ALA A 10 -12.67 -0.69 -15.23
N LEU A 11 -11.42 -0.57 -15.65
CA LEU A 11 -10.30 -1.30 -15.06
C LEU A 11 -10.06 -0.89 -13.60
N PHE A 12 -10.10 0.40 -13.31
CA PHE A 12 -9.94 0.89 -11.95
C PHE A 12 -11.00 0.33 -11.00
N VAL A 13 -12.29 0.36 -11.39
CA VAL A 13 -13.38 -0.21 -10.58
C VAL A 13 -13.16 -1.70 -10.36
N PHE A 14 -12.77 -2.44 -11.39
CA PHE A 14 -12.45 -3.86 -11.28
C PHE A 14 -11.31 -4.13 -10.28
N PHE A 15 -10.21 -3.37 -10.37
CA PHE A 15 -9.07 -3.50 -9.46
C PHE A 15 -9.42 -3.11 -8.03
N GLU A 16 -10.14 -2.02 -7.84
CA GLU A 16 -10.57 -1.52 -6.52
C GLU A 16 -11.43 -2.58 -5.80
N LEU A 17 -12.40 -3.17 -6.51
CA LEU A 17 -13.22 -4.26 -5.98
C LEU A 17 -12.39 -5.50 -5.62
N THR A 18 -11.45 -5.87 -6.49
CA THR A 18 -10.56 -7.02 -6.26
C THR A 18 -9.66 -6.80 -5.04
N CYS A 19 -9.10 -5.59 -4.89
CA CYS A 19 -8.28 -5.22 -3.73
C CYS A 19 -9.08 -5.28 -2.44
N HIS A 20 -10.32 -4.77 -2.43
CA HIS A 20 -11.21 -4.87 -1.27
C HIS A 20 -11.59 -6.31 -0.93
N GLY A 21 -11.97 -7.10 -1.93
CA GLY A 21 -12.33 -8.51 -1.75
C GLY A 21 -11.17 -9.32 -1.15
N PHE A 22 -9.97 -9.16 -1.71
CA PHE A 22 -8.77 -9.80 -1.18
C PHE A 22 -8.47 -9.35 0.25
N ALA A 23 -8.52 -8.04 0.53
CA ALA A 23 -8.23 -7.52 1.85
C ALA A 23 -9.15 -8.08 2.93
N LEU A 24 -10.44 -8.25 2.62
CA LEU A 24 -11.41 -8.88 3.51
C LEU A 24 -11.08 -10.35 3.75
N PHE A 25 -10.77 -11.09 2.69
CA PHE A 25 -10.42 -12.51 2.75
C PHE A 25 -9.14 -12.74 3.57
N ALA A 26 -8.06 -12.04 3.24
CA ALA A 26 -6.77 -12.15 3.91
C ALA A 26 -6.87 -11.76 5.39
N ALA A 27 -7.53 -10.63 5.70
CA ALA A 27 -7.72 -10.21 7.08
C ALA A 27 -8.49 -11.25 7.91
N ARG A 28 -9.51 -11.91 7.32
CA ARG A 28 -10.27 -12.97 8.00
C ARG A 28 -9.42 -14.20 8.29
N ILE A 29 -8.61 -14.65 7.32
CA ILE A 29 -7.72 -15.81 7.51
C ILE A 29 -6.68 -15.52 8.59
N THR A 30 -5.99 -14.38 8.48
CA THR A 30 -4.95 -13.99 9.45
C THR A 30 -5.52 -13.81 10.85
N TYR A 31 -6.70 -13.20 10.98
CA TYR A 31 -7.37 -13.07 12.26
C TYR A 31 -7.70 -14.44 12.87
N ASN A 32 -8.23 -15.37 12.07
CA ASN A 32 -8.59 -16.70 12.52
C ASN A 32 -7.36 -17.55 12.94
N SER A 33 -6.20 -17.35 12.29
CA SER A 33 -4.99 -18.12 12.55
C SER A 33 -4.15 -17.60 13.72
N THR A 34 -4.19 -16.29 14.02
CA THR A 34 -3.30 -15.66 15.00
C THR A 34 -4.00 -15.12 16.26
N MET A 35 -5.31 -14.87 16.21
CA MET A 35 -5.99 -13.99 17.19
C MET A 35 -7.23 -14.62 17.87
N LYS A 36 -7.30 -15.96 18.02
CA LYS A 36 -8.34 -16.59 18.87
C LYS A 36 -8.33 -16.12 20.34
N LYS A 37 -7.29 -15.40 20.80
CA LYS A 37 -7.12 -14.96 22.20
C LYS A 37 -7.25 -13.45 22.46
N ALA A 38 -7.38 -12.60 21.44
CA ALA A 38 -7.46 -11.14 21.65
C ALA A 38 -8.47 -10.53 20.67
N GLY A 39 -9.75 -10.74 20.97
CA GLY A 39 -10.85 -10.22 20.17
C GLY A 39 -10.94 -8.71 20.27
N THR A 40 -10.62 -8.01 19.18
CA THR A 40 -11.19 -6.69 18.90
C THR A 40 -11.44 -6.54 17.40
N SER A 41 -12.57 -5.93 17.02
CA SER A 41 -12.91 -5.53 15.65
C SER A 41 -11.88 -4.58 15.02
N ILE A 42 -11.10 -3.90 15.86
CA ILE A 42 -10.04 -2.96 15.50
C ILE A 42 -8.88 -3.71 14.84
N SER A 43 -8.42 -4.83 15.41
CA SER A 43 -7.32 -5.64 14.83
C SER A 43 -7.65 -6.13 13.42
N GLN A 44 -8.89 -6.58 13.20
CA GLN A 44 -9.34 -6.98 11.87
C GLN A 44 -9.40 -5.81 10.89
N THR A 45 -9.76 -4.61 11.37
CA THR A 45 -9.80 -3.39 10.53
C THR A 45 -8.39 -2.94 10.15
N TYR A 46 -7.42 -3.01 11.07
CA TYR A 46 -6.00 -2.76 10.79
C TYR A 46 -5.48 -3.70 9.70
N LEU A 47 -5.73 -5.01 9.85
CA LEU A 47 -5.32 -6.01 8.85
C LEU A 47 -5.95 -5.74 7.49
N LYS A 48 -7.26 -5.43 7.46
CA LYS A 48 -7.97 -5.08 6.21
C LYS A 48 -7.33 -3.87 5.53
N HIS A 49 -7.01 -2.81 6.27
CA HIS A 49 -6.37 -1.64 5.68
C HIS A 49 -4.97 -1.94 5.14
N THR A 50 -4.19 -2.77 5.86
CA THR A 50 -2.83 -3.17 5.47
C THR A 50 -2.83 -4.11 4.26
N PHE A 51 -3.77 -5.05 4.17
CA PHE A 51 -3.88 -5.91 2.99
C PHE A 51 -4.44 -5.18 1.77
N TYR A 52 -5.40 -4.28 1.98
CA TYR A 52 -5.92 -3.44 0.89
C TYR A 52 -4.80 -2.61 0.24
N ARG A 53 -4.00 -1.91 1.03
CA ARG A 53 -2.90 -1.09 0.49
C ARG A 53 -1.83 -1.93 -0.20
N LEU A 54 -1.53 -3.12 0.34
CA LEU A 54 -0.56 -4.03 -0.26
C LEU A 54 -1.03 -4.44 -1.65
N MET A 55 -2.29 -4.87 -1.77
CA MET A 55 -2.87 -5.24 -3.06
C MET A 55 -2.94 -4.07 -4.02
N LEU A 56 -3.32 -2.89 -3.55
CA LEU A 56 -3.39 -1.72 -4.39
C LEU A 56 -2.02 -1.31 -4.96
N ILE A 57 -0.96 -1.35 -4.13
CA ILE A 57 0.41 -1.12 -4.59
C ILE A 57 0.83 -2.20 -5.57
N LEU A 58 0.58 -3.47 -5.25
CA LEU A 58 0.92 -4.60 -6.11
C LEU A 58 0.23 -4.49 -7.48
N SER A 59 -1.08 -4.25 -7.51
CA SER A 59 -1.84 -4.06 -8.74
C SER A 59 -1.33 -2.87 -9.54
N THR A 60 -0.98 -1.76 -8.89
CA THR A 60 -0.39 -0.59 -9.56
C THR A 60 0.96 -0.92 -10.20
N VAL A 61 1.83 -1.64 -9.50
CA VAL A 61 3.14 -2.06 -10.03
C VAL A 61 2.98 -3.06 -11.17
N MET A 62 2.13 -4.07 -11.01
CA MET A 62 1.93 -5.11 -12.03
C MET A 62 1.27 -4.58 -13.30
N MET A 63 0.46 -3.53 -13.19
CA MET A 63 -0.17 -2.86 -14.33
C MET A 63 0.74 -1.84 -15.00
N ASN A 64 1.88 -1.51 -14.41
CA ASN A 64 2.78 -0.51 -14.96
C ASN A 64 3.60 -1.12 -16.11
N HIS A 65 3.64 -0.44 -17.25
CA HIS A 65 4.36 -0.92 -18.43
C HIS A 65 5.84 -1.19 -18.16
N LEU A 66 6.50 -0.33 -17.37
CA LEU A 66 7.92 -0.48 -17.04
C LEU A 66 8.21 -1.79 -16.29
N TYR A 67 7.29 -2.22 -15.41
CA TYR A 67 7.43 -3.50 -14.73
C TYR A 67 7.32 -4.67 -15.72
N ILE A 68 6.37 -4.60 -16.65
CA ILE A 68 6.19 -5.63 -17.68
C ILE A 68 7.44 -5.74 -18.55
N GLU A 69 8.02 -4.62 -18.98
CA GLU A 69 9.25 -4.62 -19.78
C GLU A 69 10.44 -5.20 -19.01
N LEU A 70 10.71 -4.70 -17.80
CA LEU A 70 11.90 -5.06 -17.02
C LEU A 70 11.83 -6.47 -16.41
N VAL A 71 10.62 -7.00 -16.18
CA VAL A 71 10.43 -8.26 -15.46
C VAL A 71 9.82 -9.36 -16.33
N LEU A 72 8.89 -9.05 -17.24
CA LEU A 72 8.21 -10.09 -18.01
C LEU A 72 8.81 -10.29 -19.40
N ILE A 73 9.33 -9.23 -20.01
CA ILE A 73 9.91 -9.26 -21.37
C ILE A 73 11.42 -9.54 -21.32
N GLU A 74 12.11 -9.17 -20.24
CA GLU A 74 13.55 -9.40 -20.08
C GLU A 74 13.93 -10.88 -20.29
N THR A 75 14.90 -11.08 -21.19
CA THR A 75 15.39 -12.38 -21.63
C THR A 75 16.47 -12.94 -20.71
N ASP A 76 17.29 -12.07 -20.12
CA ASP A 76 18.30 -12.49 -19.17
C ASP A 76 17.65 -12.87 -17.82
N GLN A 77 17.81 -14.13 -17.43
CA GLN A 77 17.20 -14.66 -16.22
C GLN A 77 17.72 -14.00 -14.94
N SER A 78 19.00 -13.63 -14.90
CA SER A 78 19.63 -13.02 -13.74
C SER A 78 19.16 -11.58 -13.56
N VAL A 79 19.08 -10.83 -14.66
CA VAL A 79 18.56 -9.45 -14.68
C VAL A 79 17.09 -9.44 -14.29
N ARG A 80 16.27 -10.31 -14.87
CA ARG A 80 14.86 -10.47 -14.52
C ARG A 80 14.65 -10.80 -13.04
N PHE A 81 15.46 -11.70 -12.49
CA PHE A 81 15.42 -12.05 -11.07
C PHE A 81 15.77 -10.85 -10.19
N ALA A 82 16.84 -10.12 -10.53
CA ALA A 82 17.25 -8.92 -9.79
C ALA A 82 16.15 -7.85 -9.78
N TRP A 83 15.52 -7.58 -10.93
CA TRP A 83 14.38 -6.64 -11.00
C TRP A 83 13.20 -7.13 -10.17
N SER A 84 12.81 -8.40 -10.31
CA SER A 84 11.71 -8.98 -9.52
C SER A 84 11.94 -8.81 -8.02
N PHE A 85 13.16 -9.10 -7.57
CA PHE A 85 13.55 -8.96 -6.17
C PHE A 85 13.53 -7.51 -5.71
N LEU A 86 14.06 -6.59 -6.53
CA LEU A 86 14.02 -5.15 -6.27
C LEU A 86 12.57 -4.66 -6.11
N PHE A 87 11.68 -5.04 -7.01
CA PHE A 87 10.26 -4.66 -6.94
C PHE A 87 9.60 -5.18 -5.66
N ILE A 88 9.86 -6.43 -5.27
CA ILE A 88 9.34 -6.98 -4.01
C ILE A 88 9.82 -6.15 -2.81
N ILE A 89 11.12 -5.83 -2.76
CA ILE A 89 11.67 -4.97 -1.70
C ILE A 89 11.01 -3.59 -1.70
N CYS A 90 10.82 -2.97 -2.88
CA CYS A 90 10.19 -1.67 -3.01
C CYS A 90 8.73 -1.70 -2.51
N ILE A 91 7.95 -2.73 -2.88
CA ILE A 91 6.57 -2.90 -2.44
C ILE A 91 6.51 -3.03 -0.91
N VAL A 92 7.29 -3.94 -0.33
CA VAL A 92 7.32 -4.17 1.12
C VAL A 92 7.77 -2.91 1.86
N SER A 93 8.83 -2.27 1.39
CA SER A 93 9.36 -1.02 1.98
C SER A 93 8.33 0.10 1.92
N THR A 94 7.58 0.22 0.83
CA THR A 94 6.52 1.23 0.68
C THR A 94 5.38 0.98 1.66
N VAL A 95 4.94 -0.26 1.83
CA VAL A 95 3.91 -0.62 2.82
C VAL A 95 4.36 -0.27 4.24
N LEU A 96 5.59 -0.64 4.60
CA LEU A 96 6.18 -0.34 5.91
C LEU A 96 6.31 1.17 6.13
N TRP A 97 6.79 1.90 5.12
CA TRP A 97 6.95 3.35 5.18
C TRP A 97 5.62 4.07 5.37
N LEU A 98 4.58 3.65 4.64
CA LEU A 98 3.25 4.22 4.78
C LEU A 98 2.62 3.88 6.14
N ASN A 99 2.87 2.69 6.70
CA ASN A 99 2.42 2.35 8.05
C ASN A 99 3.13 3.23 9.10
N ALA A 100 4.44 3.41 8.97
CA ALA A 100 5.24 4.26 9.84
C ALA A 100 4.83 5.74 9.75
N LEU A 101 4.43 6.23 8.56
CA LEU A 101 3.85 7.56 8.41
C LEU A 101 2.57 7.75 9.22
N VAL A 102 1.66 6.76 9.19
CA VAL A 102 0.43 6.81 9.97
C VAL A 102 0.77 6.83 11.47
N VAL A 103 1.64 5.92 11.94
CA VAL A 103 2.11 5.91 13.34
C VAL A 103 2.68 7.27 13.74
N ARG A 104 3.60 7.83 12.95
CA ARG A 104 4.21 9.14 13.20
C ARG A 104 3.18 10.25 13.34
N SER A 105 2.16 10.23 12.48
CA SER A 105 1.10 11.24 12.50
C SER A 105 0.20 11.13 13.73
N VAL A 106 -0.04 9.92 14.25
CA VAL A 106 -0.76 9.71 15.52
C VAL A 106 0.10 10.18 16.71
N LEU A 107 1.38 9.80 16.73
CA LEU A 107 2.32 10.20 17.79
C LEU A 107 2.47 11.73 17.92
N ARG A 108 2.46 12.44 16.78
CA ARG A 108 2.52 13.92 16.78
C ARG A 108 1.28 14.56 17.38
N GLU A 109 0.10 13.96 17.18
CA GLU A 109 -1.14 14.44 17.78
C GLU A 109 -1.20 14.16 19.28
N GLN A 110 -0.69 13.01 19.73
CA GLN A 110 -0.69 12.63 21.14
C GLN A 110 0.34 13.41 21.97
N ASN A 111 1.53 13.70 21.41
CA ASN A 111 2.64 14.32 22.14
C ASN A 111 2.90 15.76 21.70
N HIS A 112 2.00 16.68 22.09
CA HIS A 112 2.14 18.13 21.82
C HIS A 112 3.25 18.82 22.64
N GLN A 113 3.84 18.18 23.66
CA GLN A 113 5.02 18.68 24.38
C GLN A 113 6.25 17.83 24.01
N GLN A 114 7.14 18.37 23.18
CA GLN A 114 8.27 17.61 22.62
C GLN A 114 9.58 17.87 23.38
N SER A 115 10.13 16.81 23.99
CA SER A 115 11.55 16.73 24.38
C SER A 115 12.40 16.23 23.20
N VAL A 116 13.71 16.50 23.21
CA VAL A 116 14.65 16.12 22.12
C VAL A 116 14.64 14.61 21.82
N SER A 117 14.46 13.76 22.85
CA SER A 117 14.32 12.31 22.70
C SER A 117 13.04 11.90 21.96
N ALA A 118 11.93 12.63 22.17
CA ALA A 118 10.68 12.40 21.45
C ALA A 118 10.83 12.72 19.95
N VAL A 119 11.62 13.73 19.59
CA VAL A 119 11.84 14.11 18.17
C VAL A 119 12.55 12.99 17.39
N PHE A 120 13.51 12.29 18.00
CA PHE A 120 14.22 11.17 17.36
C PHE A 120 13.30 9.96 17.13
N LYS A 121 12.49 9.59 18.13
CA LYS A 121 11.53 8.48 18.02
C LYS A 121 10.43 8.73 16.98
N HIS A 122 10.22 9.99 16.61
CA HIS A 122 9.24 10.40 15.59
C HIS A 122 9.82 10.38 14.16
N LYS A 123 11.07 9.93 13.94
CA LYS A 123 11.62 9.72 12.59
C LYS A 123 10.99 8.48 11.96
N ILE A 124 10.62 8.56 10.69
CA ILE A 124 9.96 7.45 9.97
C ILE A 124 10.87 6.21 9.92
N SER A 125 12.16 6.39 9.64
CA SER A 125 13.14 5.31 9.64
C SER A 125 13.24 4.59 10.99
N TYR A 126 13.21 5.35 12.09
CA TYR A 126 13.20 4.77 13.43
C TYR A 126 11.94 3.92 13.66
N ILE A 127 10.77 4.46 13.31
CA ILE A 127 9.48 3.75 13.44
C ILE A 127 9.44 2.49 12.57
N MET A 128 9.98 2.53 11.35
CA MET A 128 10.06 1.36 10.49
C MET A 128 10.94 0.27 11.10
N TRP A 129 12.11 0.63 11.63
CA TRP A 129 13.07 -0.34 12.19
C TRP A 129 12.62 -0.88 13.55
N HIS A 130 11.86 -0.10 14.32
CA HIS A 130 11.37 -0.45 15.66
C HIS A 130 9.85 -0.59 15.66
N PHE A 131 9.26 -1.10 14.58
CA PHE A 131 7.79 -1.12 14.39
C PHE A 131 7.04 -1.82 15.54
N ARG A 132 7.69 -2.83 16.16
CA ARG A 132 7.13 -3.56 17.31
C ARG A 132 6.82 -2.64 18.50
N ASP A 133 7.62 -1.60 18.73
CA ASP A 133 7.45 -0.66 19.84
C ASP A 133 6.20 0.23 19.66
N PHE A 134 5.66 0.28 18.43
CA PHE A 134 4.50 1.08 18.06
C PHE A 134 3.27 0.22 17.71
N TYR A 135 3.31 -1.08 18.00
CA TYR A 135 2.26 -2.01 17.63
C TYR A 135 0.89 -1.62 18.22
N ASP A 136 0.85 -1.18 19.47
CA ASP A 136 -0.39 -0.77 20.14
C ASP A 136 -1.04 0.44 19.46
N ILE A 137 -0.23 1.35 18.88
CA ILE A 137 -0.72 2.53 18.16
C ILE A 137 -1.50 2.11 16.92
N CYS A 138 -1.09 1.02 16.25
CA CYS A 138 -1.76 0.50 15.06
C CYS A 138 -3.20 0.03 15.33
N HIS A 139 -3.51 -0.25 16.60
CA HIS A 139 -4.83 -0.66 17.09
C HIS A 139 -5.59 0.47 17.78
N THR A 140 -5.24 1.74 17.48
CA THR A 140 -6.02 2.89 17.94
C THR A 140 -7.00 3.39 16.88
N GLN A 141 -8.10 3.98 17.30
CA GLN A 141 -9.05 4.62 16.37
C GLN A 141 -8.43 5.79 15.60
N SER A 142 -7.48 6.53 16.20
CA SER A 142 -6.76 7.60 15.50
C SER A 142 -5.95 7.04 14.32
N TYR A 143 -5.23 5.94 14.55
CA TYR A 143 -4.52 5.23 13.49
C TYR A 143 -5.46 4.78 12.38
N LEU A 144 -6.56 4.09 12.71
CA LEU A 144 -7.49 3.56 11.70
C LEU A 144 -8.12 4.67 10.84
N LYS A 145 -8.48 5.81 11.43
CA LYS A 145 -9.00 6.97 10.70
C LYS A 145 -7.98 7.51 9.70
N LYS A 146 -6.72 7.66 10.11
CA LYS A 146 -5.65 8.16 9.24
C LYS A 146 -5.24 7.15 8.19
N SER A 147 -5.17 5.87 8.55
CA SER A 147 -4.91 4.76 7.64
C SER A 147 -5.95 4.70 6.51
N LYS A 148 -7.25 4.90 6.82
CA LYS A 148 -8.31 5.03 5.81
C LYS A 148 -8.03 6.16 4.83
N TRP A 149 -7.59 7.32 5.29
CA TRP A 149 -7.26 8.46 4.43
C TRP A 149 -6.05 8.18 3.54
N ILE A 150 -4.99 7.58 4.07
CA ILE A 150 -3.84 7.19 3.24
C ILE A 150 -4.26 6.19 2.16
N ASN A 151 -5.13 5.23 2.49
CA ASN A 151 -5.64 4.27 1.51
C ASN A 151 -6.46 4.95 0.40
N ARG A 152 -7.26 5.96 0.73
CA ARG A 152 -7.98 6.77 -0.27
C ARG A 152 -7.04 7.54 -1.18
N ILE A 153 -6.02 8.19 -0.60
CA ILE A 153 -5.01 8.92 -1.38
C ILE A 153 -4.29 7.96 -2.33
N LEU A 154 -3.90 6.79 -1.83
CA LEU A 154 -3.26 5.76 -2.62
C LEU A 154 -4.16 5.26 -3.76
N SER A 155 -5.46 5.11 -3.54
CA SER A 155 -6.44 4.71 -4.56
C SER A 155 -6.57 5.77 -5.66
N VAL A 156 -6.62 7.05 -5.29
CA VAL A 156 -6.59 8.16 -6.26
C VAL A 156 -5.29 8.16 -7.06
N LEU A 157 -4.14 7.94 -6.41
CA LEU A 157 -2.86 7.85 -7.11
C LEU A 157 -2.82 6.65 -8.07
N ALA A 158 -3.33 5.50 -7.66
CA ALA A 158 -3.43 4.31 -8.52
C ALA A 158 -4.31 4.58 -9.75
N PHE A 159 -5.42 5.31 -9.60
CA PHE A 159 -6.25 5.75 -10.72
C PHE A 159 -5.49 6.64 -11.69
N ILE A 160 -4.78 7.65 -11.18
CA ILE A 160 -4.00 8.59 -12.00
C ILE A 160 -2.90 7.83 -12.76
N LEU A 161 -2.18 6.94 -12.09
CA LEU A 161 -1.11 6.15 -12.71
C LEU A 161 -1.67 5.22 -13.79
N LEU A 162 -2.79 4.54 -13.55
CA LEU A 162 -3.45 3.71 -14.54
C LEU A 162 -3.91 4.53 -15.76
N PHE A 163 -4.43 5.73 -15.53
CA PHE A 163 -4.81 6.64 -16.62
C PHE A 163 -3.60 7.01 -17.48
N MET A 164 -2.50 7.41 -16.85
CA MET A 164 -1.28 7.81 -17.55
C MET A 164 -0.69 6.65 -18.36
N ASP A 165 -0.65 5.45 -17.78
CA ASP A 165 -0.11 4.25 -18.43
C ASP A 165 -0.96 3.84 -19.66
N LEU A 166 -2.29 3.81 -19.52
CA LEU A 166 -3.20 3.53 -20.64
C LEU A 166 -3.15 4.60 -21.73
N GLN A 167 -2.99 5.88 -21.34
CA GLN A 167 -2.87 6.98 -22.30
C GLN A 167 -1.56 6.88 -23.09
N LEU A 168 -0.45 6.49 -22.44
CA LEU A 168 0.82 6.24 -23.11
C LEU A 168 0.69 5.09 -24.13
N LEU A 169 0.12 3.96 -23.71
CA LEU A 169 -0.11 2.80 -24.59
C LEU A 169 -0.99 3.14 -25.78
N PHE A 170 -2.07 3.90 -25.55
CA PHE A 170 -2.96 4.31 -26.62
C PHE A 170 -2.26 5.21 -27.64
N ASN A 171 -1.41 6.14 -27.17
CA ASN A 171 -0.62 7.01 -28.03
C ASN A 171 0.39 6.22 -28.88
N ILE A 172 1.10 5.25 -28.29
CA ILE A 172 2.06 4.40 -29.00
C ILE A 172 1.36 3.55 -30.07
N ALA A 173 0.18 3.00 -29.78
CA ALA A 173 -0.55 2.15 -30.72
C ALA A 173 -1.14 2.90 -31.94
N HIS A 174 -1.19 4.24 -31.90
CA HIS A 174 -1.80 5.07 -32.95
C HIS A 174 -0.81 6.09 -33.55
N SER A 175 0.49 5.98 -33.23
CA SER A 175 1.59 6.71 -33.86
C SER A 175 2.25 5.87 -34.94
#